data_AF-A0A2N3A3K3-F1
#
_entry.id   AF-A0A2N3A3K3-F1
#
_cell.length_a   1.000
_cell.length_b   1.000
_cell.length_c   1.000
_cell.angle_alpha   90.00
_cell.angle_beta   90.00
_cell.angle_gamma   90.00
#
_symmetry.space_group_name_H-M   'P 1'
#
loop_
_entity.id
_entity.type
_entity.pdbx_description
1 polymer ?
#
loop_
_entity_poly.entity_id
_entity_poly.type
_entity_poly.pdbx_seq_one_letter_code
_entity_poly.pdbx_strand_id
1 'polypeptide(L)'
;MQKNEVVLMFSDIRGYSRLLELDEQEALEILSKHNEISQQLINEYNGNLIKRLDDSILATFPSVNDAFLCATDFQVRIKEFNLNRKKPERLLVSIGLHKGEAEYRFNALAGEQVNVTARLQSMAEPGAICMSGCFYSAISRMIEPKVIEYRDISIENIEGSHNVYKTLSIYPTEFKAERPVIHQRSDFRYRIKDIEHIKGTGSSFLGTTLVALTGLSIFILLIAGLQSQQSNDSAMVLIGAWFTAPATYFALIPASLFFAALYARRKMRAVFEDIRDVDRILAYIMAQLGYRQPVHRKGFLLFRPEPGNYFILGMRKFSARVDGNTIILQGPYLYMSRLIKMLKNYEQTGNTKIN
;
A
#
# COMPACT_ATOMS: atom_id res chain seq x y z
N MET A 1 3.43 -0.77 34.26
CA MET A 1 2.57 0.30 33.70
C MET A 1 1.31 -0.38 33.18
N GLN A 2 0.13 0.11 33.53
CA GLN A 2 -1.15 -0.52 33.18
C GLN A 2 -1.54 -0.11 31.76
N LYS A 3 -1.67 -1.09 30.86
CA LYS A 3 -2.27 -0.87 29.55
C LYS A 3 -3.78 -0.83 29.72
N ASN A 4 -4.41 0.20 29.19
CA ASN A 4 -5.86 0.33 29.20
C ASN A 4 -6.40 0.08 27.79
N GLU A 5 -7.56 -0.56 27.71
CA GLU A 5 -8.28 -0.70 26.46
C GLU A 5 -8.72 0.69 25.99
N VAL A 6 -8.50 0.97 24.71
CA VAL A 6 -8.92 2.21 24.06
C VAL A 6 -9.73 1.90 22.81
N VAL A 7 -10.82 2.65 22.65
CA VAL A 7 -11.65 2.64 21.46
C VAL A 7 -11.49 3.99 20.78
N LEU A 8 -11.09 3.97 19.51
CA LEU A 8 -10.68 5.14 18.76
C LEU A 8 -11.53 5.32 17.50
N MET A 9 -11.85 6.57 17.22
CA MET A 9 -12.41 7.02 15.96
C MET A 9 -11.49 8.06 15.34
N PHE A 10 -11.18 7.88 14.06
CA PHE A 10 -10.52 8.89 13.24
C PHE A 10 -11.43 9.25 12.07
N SER A 11 -11.72 10.53 11.86
CA SER A 11 -12.48 11.01 10.70
C SER A 11 -11.70 12.08 9.95
N ASP A 12 -11.94 12.20 8.65
CA ASP A 12 -11.27 13.17 7.77
C ASP A 12 -12.18 13.56 6.59
N ILE A 13 -12.04 14.81 6.14
CA ILE A 13 -12.83 15.36 5.03
C ILE A 13 -12.14 15.02 3.70
N ARG A 14 -12.84 14.28 2.84
CA ARG A 14 -12.31 13.85 1.55
C ARG A 14 -12.32 14.97 0.53
N GLY A 15 -11.12 15.36 0.09
CA GLY A 15 -10.93 16.36 -0.96
C GLY A 15 -10.91 17.80 -0.46
N TYR A 16 -10.75 18.01 0.84
CA TYR A 16 -10.74 19.33 1.48
C TYR A 16 -9.72 20.28 0.86
N SER A 17 -8.46 19.86 0.66
CA SER A 17 -7.43 20.73 0.07
C SER A 17 -7.80 21.23 -1.33
N ARG A 18 -8.46 20.38 -2.13
CA ARG A 18 -8.95 20.78 -3.47
C ARG A 18 -10.11 21.77 -3.37
N LEU A 19 -10.99 21.62 -2.39
CA LEU A 19 -12.08 22.57 -2.17
C LEU A 19 -11.53 23.93 -1.72
N LEU A 20 -10.56 23.93 -0.80
CA LEU A 20 -9.90 25.13 -0.31
C LEU A 20 -9.21 25.92 -1.44
N GLU A 21 -8.60 25.22 -2.41
CA GLU A 21 -8.00 25.85 -3.61
C GLU A 21 -9.05 26.45 -4.57
N LEU A 22 -10.27 25.91 -4.59
CA LEU A 22 -11.33 26.34 -5.52
C LEU A 22 -12.19 27.46 -4.93
N ASP A 23 -12.55 27.32 -3.66
CA ASP A 23 -13.42 28.24 -2.93
C ASP A 23 -13.09 28.15 -1.43
N GLU A 24 -12.33 29.13 -0.94
CA GLU A 24 -11.89 29.19 0.45
C GLU A 24 -13.06 29.38 1.42
N GLN A 25 -14.07 30.19 1.04
CA GLN A 25 -15.21 30.48 1.91
C GLN A 25 -16.06 29.22 2.10
N GLU A 26 -16.37 28.53 1.01
CA GLU A 26 -17.11 27.26 1.07
C GLU A 26 -16.34 26.19 1.85
N ALA A 27 -15.02 26.10 1.66
CA ALA A 27 -14.19 25.17 2.43
C ALA A 27 -14.28 25.43 3.94
N LEU A 28 -14.21 26.69 4.37
CA LEU A 28 -14.33 27.05 5.79
C LEU A 28 -15.72 26.74 6.34
N GLU A 29 -16.78 26.91 5.56
CA GLU A 29 -18.15 26.52 5.96
C GLU A 29 -18.27 25.00 6.13
N ILE A 30 -17.72 24.21 5.21
CA ILE A 30 -17.69 22.75 5.30
C ILE A 30 -16.90 22.29 6.53
N LEU A 31 -15.73 22.88 6.79
CA LEU A 31 -14.93 22.55 7.97
C LEU A 31 -15.66 22.90 9.26
N SER A 32 -16.30 24.08 9.31
CA SER A 32 -17.10 24.50 10.46
C SER A 32 -18.23 23.51 10.73
N LYS A 33 -18.96 23.10 9.70
CA LYS A 33 -20.07 22.14 9.85
C LYS A 33 -19.60 20.75 10.25
N HIS A 34 -18.48 20.28 9.68
CA HIS A 34 -17.86 19.04 10.11
C HIS A 34 -17.51 19.06 11.60
N ASN A 35 -16.90 20.15 12.08
CA ASN A 35 -16.53 20.31 13.48
C ASN A 35 -17.73 20.42 14.42
N GLU A 36 -18.81 21.07 13.99
CA GLU A 36 -20.06 21.16 14.76
C GLU A 36 -20.70 19.78 14.92
N ILE A 37 -20.93 19.07 13.80
CA ILE A 37 -21.58 17.74 13.79
C ILE A 37 -20.76 16.74 14.61
N SER A 38 -19.46 16.66 14.36
CA SER A 38 -18.59 15.74 15.08
C SER A 38 -18.57 16.01 16.58
N GLN A 39 -18.45 17.27 17.01
CA GLN A 39 -18.43 17.60 18.44
C GLN A 39 -19.73 17.22 19.14
N GLN A 40 -20.88 17.50 18.52
CA GLN A 40 -22.19 17.14 19.05
C GLN A 40 -22.31 15.63 19.26
N LEU A 41 -22.02 14.85 18.21
CA LEU A 41 -22.15 13.39 18.25
C LEU A 41 -21.13 12.74 19.19
N ILE A 42 -19.88 13.20 19.20
CA ILE A 42 -18.87 12.70 20.14
C ILE A 42 -19.37 12.87 21.58
N ASN A 43 -19.94 14.02 21.92
CA ASN A 43 -20.47 14.27 23.26
C ASN A 43 -21.72 13.43 23.56
N GLU A 44 -22.64 13.31 22.61
CA GLU A 44 -23.88 12.51 22.74
C GLU A 44 -23.57 11.03 23.04
N TYR A 45 -22.53 10.50 22.41
CA TYR A 45 -22.06 9.13 22.59
C TYR A 45 -20.97 8.98 23.66
N ASN A 46 -20.89 9.91 24.62
CA ASN A 46 -19.94 9.90 25.75
C ASN A 46 -18.46 9.78 25.33
N GLY A 47 -18.13 10.12 24.09
CA GLY A 47 -16.78 10.16 23.58
C GLY A 47 -16.03 11.40 24.06
N ASN A 48 -14.70 11.32 23.97
CA ASN A 48 -13.81 12.43 24.27
C ASN A 48 -13.03 12.82 23.02
N LEU A 49 -13.14 14.09 22.63
CA LEU A 49 -12.36 14.64 21.53
C LEU A 49 -10.90 14.82 22.00
N ILE A 50 -9.99 14.02 21.44
CA ILE A 50 -8.57 14.06 21.80
C ILE A 50 -7.86 15.19 21.07
N LYS A 51 -8.05 15.28 19.75
CA LYS A 51 -7.35 16.26 18.92
C LYS A 51 -8.08 16.52 17.60
N ARG A 52 -7.99 17.77 17.14
CA ARG A 52 -8.27 18.16 15.75
C ARG A 52 -6.96 18.36 15.00
N LEU A 53 -6.86 17.80 13.80
CA LEU A 53 -5.70 17.85 12.92
C LEU A 53 -6.17 18.40 11.58
N ASP A 54 -6.15 19.72 11.42
CA ASP A 54 -6.70 20.39 10.24
C ASP A 54 -8.18 20.03 9.99
N ASP A 55 -8.47 19.22 8.96
CA ASP A 55 -9.78 18.69 8.59
C ASP A 55 -10.09 17.31 9.18
N SER A 56 -9.16 16.75 9.94
CA SER A 56 -9.28 15.47 10.61
C SER A 56 -9.61 15.58 12.10
N ILE A 57 -10.26 14.56 12.64
CA ILE A 57 -10.64 14.46 14.06
C ILE A 57 -10.21 13.10 14.62
N LEU A 58 -9.64 13.12 15.83
CA LEU A 58 -9.36 11.94 16.64
C LEU A 58 -10.16 12.01 17.94
N ALA A 59 -10.97 10.98 18.20
CA ALA A 59 -11.77 10.84 19.42
C ALA A 59 -11.61 9.46 20.04
N THR A 60 -11.76 9.39 21.37
CA THR A 60 -11.86 8.14 22.12
C THR A 60 -13.29 7.92 22.61
N PHE A 61 -13.66 6.65 22.83
CA PHE A 61 -14.98 6.28 23.34
C PHE A 61 -14.86 5.30 24.50
N PRO A 62 -15.84 5.27 25.42
CA PRO A 62 -15.85 4.33 26.53
C PRO A 62 -16.19 2.90 26.09
N SER A 63 -16.88 2.73 24.95
CA SER A 63 -17.20 1.42 24.40
C SER A 63 -17.15 1.38 22.86
N VAL A 64 -17.01 0.16 22.34
CA VAL A 64 -17.07 -0.13 20.88
C VAL A 64 -18.45 0.23 20.31
N ASN A 65 -19.51 0.00 21.08
CA ASN A 65 -20.88 0.30 20.67
C ASN A 65 -21.07 1.81 20.48
N ASP A 66 -20.62 2.62 21.45
CA ASP A 66 -20.75 4.08 21.39
C ASP A 66 -19.98 4.67 20.21
N ALA A 67 -18.76 4.18 19.96
CA ALA A 67 -17.97 4.60 18.80
C ALA A 67 -18.65 4.23 17.47
N PHE A 68 -19.24 3.03 17.39
CA PHE A 68 -19.90 2.57 16.17
C PHE A 68 -21.18 3.34 15.86
N LEU A 69 -22.00 3.59 16.89
CA LEU A 69 -23.23 4.38 16.77
C LEU A 69 -22.90 5.83 16.41
N CYS A 70 -21.93 6.44 17.11
CA CYS A 70 -21.44 7.77 16.78
C CYS A 70 -21.00 7.89 15.32
N ALA A 71 -20.20 6.93 14.82
CA ALA A 71 -19.73 6.95 13.44
C ALA A 71 -20.87 6.76 12.43
N THR A 72 -21.85 5.92 12.74
CA THR A 72 -23.01 5.67 11.89
C THR A 72 -23.89 6.91 11.79
N ASP A 73 -24.22 7.53 12.92
CA ASP A 73 -25.01 8.76 12.99
C ASP A 73 -24.29 9.93 12.36
N PHE A 74 -22.96 9.98 12.45
CA PHE A 74 -22.16 10.98 11.76
C PHE A 74 -22.38 10.88 10.24
N GLN A 75 -22.32 9.68 9.67
CA GLN A 75 -22.60 9.48 8.26
C GLN A 75 -24.05 9.85 7.88
N VAL A 76 -25.02 9.53 8.75
CA VAL A 76 -26.43 9.93 8.54
C VAL A 76 -26.57 11.46 8.52
N ARG A 77 -26.00 12.17 9.49
CA ARG A 77 -26.08 13.62 9.60
C ARG A 77 -25.39 14.34 8.43
N ILE A 78 -24.26 13.80 7.96
CA ILE A 78 -23.60 14.27 6.74
C ILE A 78 -24.49 14.08 5.52
N LYS A 79 -25.15 12.93 5.40
CA LYS A 79 -26.07 12.65 4.29
C LYS A 79 -27.19 13.67 4.24
N GLU A 80 -27.79 13.99 5.39
CA GLU A 80 -28.83 15.01 5.53
C GLU A 80 -28.32 16.40 5.13
N PHE A 81 -27.14 16.78 5.63
CA PHE A 81 -26.51 18.06 5.27
C PHE A 81 -26.29 18.19 3.76
N ASN A 82 -25.95 17.09 3.09
CA ASN A 82 -25.67 17.08 1.66
C ASN A 82 -26.90 16.96 0.75
N LEU A 83 -28.13 16.81 1.27
CA LEU A 83 -29.32 16.57 0.46
C LEU A 83 -29.54 17.62 -0.63
N ASN A 84 -29.25 18.89 -0.33
CA ASN A 84 -29.44 20.01 -1.25
C ASN A 84 -28.13 20.51 -1.89
N ARG A 85 -27.02 19.81 -1.68
CA ARG A 85 -25.68 20.23 -2.13
C ARG A 85 -25.23 19.42 -3.34
N LYS A 86 -24.65 20.09 -4.34
CA LYS A 86 -24.05 19.45 -5.52
C LYS A 86 -22.55 19.27 -5.31
N LYS A 87 -21.92 18.41 -6.09
CA LYS A 87 -20.43 18.34 -6.11
C LYS A 87 -19.90 19.63 -6.74
N PRO A 88 -18.81 20.24 -6.22
CA PRO A 88 -17.93 19.74 -5.15
C PRO A 88 -18.30 20.15 -3.71
N GLU A 89 -19.36 20.92 -3.50
CA GLU A 89 -19.80 21.51 -2.20
C GLU A 89 -20.35 20.51 -1.16
N ARG A 90 -20.20 19.20 -1.39
CA ARG A 90 -20.68 18.16 -0.47
C ARG A 90 -19.62 17.89 0.59
N LEU A 91 -20.03 17.84 1.85
CA LEU A 91 -19.19 17.35 2.94
C LEU A 91 -19.04 15.84 2.82
N LEU A 92 -17.88 15.36 2.41
CA LEU A 92 -17.60 13.94 2.25
C LEU A 92 -16.64 13.49 3.34
N VAL A 93 -17.04 12.54 4.19
CA VAL A 93 -16.20 12.10 5.32
C VAL A 93 -15.95 10.60 5.25
N SER A 94 -14.73 10.23 5.57
CA SER A 94 -14.31 8.84 5.76
C SER A 94 -13.97 8.62 7.22
N ILE A 95 -14.35 7.46 7.77
CA ILE A 95 -14.18 7.16 9.19
C ILE A 95 -13.43 5.83 9.37
N GLY A 96 -12.49 5.82 10.31
CA GLY A 96 -11.77 4.64 10.78
C GLY A 96 -12.06 4.39 12.26
N LEU A 97 -12.30 3.12 12.61
CA LEU A 97 -12.60 2.67 13.96
C LEU A 97 -11.65 1.57 14.39
N HIS A 98 -11.07 1.72 15.57
CA HIS A 98 -10.11 0.76 16.11
C HIS A 98 -10.35 0.52 17.60
N LYS A 99 -10.14 -0.73 18.02
CA LYS A 99 -10.05 -1.13 19.42
C LYS A 99 -8.69 -1.79 19.64
N GLY A 100 -7.95 -1.30 20.64
CA GLY A 100 -6.63 -1.78 20.99
C GLY A 100 -6.24 -1.44 22.42
N GLU A 101 -5.01 -1.73 22.80
CA GLU A 101 -4.45 -1.39 24.11
C GLU A 101 -3.45 -0.24 23.97
N ALA A 102 -3.60 0.80 24.79
CA ALA A 102 -2.68 1.93 24.80
C ALA A 102 -2.22 2.29 26.22
N GLU A 103 -1.01 2.84 26.30
CA GLU A 103 -0.52 3.51 27.49
C GLU A 103 -0.79 5.02 27.36
N TYR A 104 -1.49 5.61 28.32
CA TYR A 104 -1.63 7.06 28.39
C TYR A 104 -0.34 7.67 28.94
N ARG A 105 0.35 8.50 28.16
CA ARG A 105 1.46 9.33 28.63
C ARG A 105 1.04 10.79 28.62
N PHE A 106 1.15 11.48 29.77
CA PHE A 106 0.80 12.90 29.91
C PHE A 106 -0.60 13.27 29.39
N ASN A 107 -1.59 12.38 29.58
CA ASN A 107 -2.96 12.56 29.08
C ASN A 107 -3.08 12.73 27.54
N ALA A 108 -2.01 12.40 26.80
CA ALA A 108 -1.98 12.42 25.35
C ALA A 108 -1.98 10.98 24.82
N LEU A 109 -3.00 10.66 24.04
CA LEU A 109 -3.03 9.41 23.30
C LEU A 109 -2.16 9.57 22.04
N ALA A 110 -0.95 9.02 22.09
CA ALA A 110 -0.02 8.98 20.97
C ALA A 110 0.58 7.58 20.87
N GLY A 111 0.71 7.05 19.65
CA GLY A 111 1.34 5.76 19.42
C GLY A 111 0.69 4.96 18.30
N GLU A 112 1.01 3.67 18.30
CA GLU A 112 0.60 2.69 17.28
C GLU A 112 -0.91 2.69 17.03
N GLN A 113 -1.73 2.72 18.08
CA GLN A 113 -3.20 2.67 17.99
C GLN A 113 -3.79 3.82 17.17
N VAL A 114 -3.23 5.03 17.29
CA VAL A 114 -3.66 6.19 16.51
C VAL A 114 -3.32 6.00 15.02
N ASN A 115 -2.13 5.48 14.72
CA ASN A 115 -1.70 5.21 13.35
C ASN A 115 -2.57 4.14 12.69
N VAL A 116 -2.93 3.08 13.42
CA VAL A 116 -3.86 2.05 12.93
C VAL A 116 -5.20 2.69 12.54
N THR A 117 -5.75 3.51 13.44
CA THR A 117 -7.07 4.14 13.27
C THR A 117 -7.08 5.10 12.07
N ALA A 118 -6.07 5.96 11.97
CA ALA A 118 -5.90 6.86 10.82
C ALA A 118 -5.74 6.07 9.51
N ARG A 119 -5.05 4.92 9.53
CA ARG A 119 -4.89 4.10 8.33
C ARG A 119 -6.21 3.44 7.92
N LEU A 120 -6.98 2.92 8.87
CA LEU A 120 -8.32 2.39 8.60
C LEU A 120 -9.21 3.47 7.98
N GLN A 121 -9.19 4.68 8.53
CA GLN A 121 -9.91 5.82 7.96
C GLN A 121 -9.48 6.07 6.51
N SER A 122 -8.18 6.07 6.24
CA SER A 122 -7.65 6.34 4.90
C SER A 122 -8.10 5.30 3.86
N MET A 123 -8.43 4.08 4.30
CA MET A 123 -8.96 3.00 3.46
C MET A 123 -10.47 3.11 3.24
N ALA A 124 -11.21 3.86 4.07
CA ALA A 124 -12.63 4.07 3.89
C ALA A 124 -12.90 4.93 2.64
N GLU A 125 -13.85 4.52 1.79
CA GLU A 125 -14.38 5.45 0.77
C GLU A 125 -15.10 6.63 1.45
N PRO A 126 -15.33 7.74 0.74
CA PRO A 126 -16.25 8.77 1.20
C PRO A 126 -17.61 8.16 1.57
N GLY A 127 -18.08 8.45 2.79
CA GLY A 127 -19.35 7.93 3.29
C GLY A 127 -19.30 6.52 3.89
N ALA A 128 -18.12 5.88 3.93
CA ALA A 128 -17.93 4.55 4.50
C ALA A 128 -17.19 4.61 5.85
N ILE A 129 -17.33 3.53 6.62
CA ILE A 129 -16.68 3.31 7.91
C ILE A 129 -15.81 2.05 7.79
N CYS A 130 -14.56 2.14 8.23
CA CYS A 130 -13.58 1.06 8.18
C CYS A 130 -13.18 0.65 9.60
N MET A 131 -13.23 -0.64 9.91
CA MET A 131 -13.05 -1.18 11.25
C MET A 131 -11.89 -2.19 11.28
N SER A 132 -11.11 -2.19 12.35
CA SER A 132 -10.16 -3.29 12.61
C SER A 132 -10.89 -4.59 12.93
N GLY A 133 -10.22 -5.73 12.75
CA GLY A 133 -10.78 -7.03 13.14
C GLY A 133 -11.13 -7.14 14.62
N CYS A 134 -10.35 -6.52 15.51
CA CYS A 134 -10.66 -6.48 16.94
C CYS A 134 -11.92 -5.67 17.23
N PHE A 135 -12.10 -4.53 16.56
CA PHE A 135 -13.30 -3.70 16.68
C PHE A 135 -14.52 -4.44 16.14
N TYR A 136 -14.41 -5.01 14.93
CA TYR A 136 -15.48 -5.78 14.30
C TYR A 136 -15.92 -6.97 15.15
N SER A 137 -14.98 -7.75 15.68
CA SER A 137 -15.28 -8.91 16.53
C SER A 137 -16.01 -8.54 17.83
N ALA A 138 -15.80 -7.32 18.33
CA ALA A 138 -16.49 -6.82 19.51
C ALA A 138 -17.91 -6.34 19.16
N ILE A 139 -18.08 -5.55 18.09
CA ILE A 139 -19.39 -5.04 17.68
C ILE A 139 -20.30 -6.14 17.13
N SER A 140 -19.75 -7.13 16.41
CA SER A 140 -20.50 -8.23 15.78
C SER A 140 -21.23 -9.12 16.79
N ARG A 141 -20.84 -9.05 18.08
CA ARG A 141 -21.53 -9.75 19.18
C ARG A 141 -22.76 -9.01 19.69
N MET A 142 -22.87 -7.72 19.39
CA MET A 142 -23.95 -6.83 19.85
C MET A 142 -24.92 -6.49 18.72
N ILE A 143 -24.38 -6.22 17.52
CA ILE A 143 -25.12 -5.80 16.33
C ILE A 143 -24.51 -6.56 15.14
N GLU A 144 -25.32 -6.90 14.12
CA GLU A 144 -24.82 -7.47 12.87
C GLU A 144 -24.70 -6.39 11.77
N PRO A 145 -23.58 -5.65 11.70
CA PRO A 145 -23.43 -4.60 10.70
C PRO A 145 -23.20 -5.19 9.31
N LYS A 146 -23.82 -4.58 8.29
CA LYS A 146 -23.58 -4.92 6.88
C LYS A 146 -22.19 -4.44 6.46
N VAL A 147 -21.25 -5.38 6.37
CA VAL A 147 -19.85 -5.09 6.05
C VAL A 147 -19.31 -5.97 4.94
N ILE A 148 -18.24 -5.50 4.32
CA ILE A 148 -17.37 -6.25 3.42
C ILE A 148 -16.06 -6.50 4.14
N GLU A 149 -15.67 -7.78 4.23
CA GLU A 149 -14.39 -8.19 4.79
C GLU A 149 -13.27 -8.06 3.75
N TYR A 150 -12.18 -7.43 4.14
CA TYR A 150 -10.91 -7.38 3.43
C TYR A 150 -9.89 -8.15 4.27
N ARG A 151 -9.35 -9.24 3.71
CA ARG A 151 -8.39 -10.11 4.39
C ARG A 151 -6.95 -9.76 4.04
N ASP A 152 -6.05 -10.13 4.94
CA ASP A 152 -4.60 -10.08 4.75
C ASP A 152 -4.06 -8.71 4.32
N ILE A 153 -4.61 -7.64 4.91
CA ILE A 153 -4.11 -6.30 4.66
C ILE A 153 -2.91 -6.03 5.54
N SER A 154 -1.77 -5.71 4.92
CA SER A 154 -0.64 -5.10 5.61
C SER A 154 -0.97 -3.65 5.96
N ILE A 155 -0.99 -3.34 7.25
CA ILE A 155 -1.12 -1.97 7.73
C ILE A 155 0.30 -1.46 8.01
N GLU A 156 0.67 -0.35 7.40
CA GLU A 156 2.02 0.22 7.54
C GLU A 156 2.33 0.50 9.02
N ASN A 157 3.48 0.03 9.49
CA ASN A 157 3.94 0.11 10.88
C ASN A 157 3.19 -0.79 11.89
N ILE A 158 2.46 -1.80 11.41
CA ILE A 158 1.96 -2.91 12.24
C ILE A 158 2.48 -4.20 11.64
N GLU A 159 3.13 -5.04 12.44
CA GLU A 159 3.57 -6.36 11.99
C GLU A 159 2.36 -7.30 11.87
N GLY A 160 2.24 -7.94 10.70
CA GLY A 160 1.26 -8.99 10.46
C GLY A 160 0.25 -8.65 9.37
N SER A 161 -0.64 -9.61 9.15
CA SER A 161 -1.77 -9.51 8.23
C SER A 161 -3.02 -9.28 9.07
N HIS A 162 -3.77 -8.23 8.75
CA HIS A 162 -4.96 -7.85 9.50
C HIS A 162 -6.21 -7.92 8.63
N ASN A 163 -7.29 -8.40 9.22
CA ASN A 163 -8.61 -8.32 8.61
C ASN A 163 -9.21 -6.94 8.90
N VAL A 164 -9.75 -6.33 7.86
CA VAL A 164 -10.39 -5.02 7.89
C VAL A 164 -11.81 -5.17 7.40
N TYR A 165 -12.76 -4.54 8.09
CA TYR A 165 -14.18 -4.66 7.80
C TYR A 165 -14.73 -3.30 7.43
N LYS A 166 -15.41 -3.22 6.30
CA LYS A 166 -15.86 -1.96 5.73
C LYS A 166 -17.38 -1.92 5.58
N THR A 167 -18.02 -0.86 6.04
CA THR A 167 -19.45 -0.64 5.77
C THR A 167 -19.66 -0.19 4.33
N LEU A 168 -20.89 -0.37 3.83
CA LEU A 168 -21.28 0.23 2.55
C LEU A 168 -21.30 1.75 2.69
N SER A 169 -20.80 2.47 1.68
CA SER A 169 -20.91 3.92 1.65
C SER A 169 -22.38 4.36 1.63
N ILE A 170 -22.69 5.46 2.30
CA ILE A 170 -23.98 6.15 2.18
C ILE A 170 -24.27 6.68 0.76
N TYR A 171 -23.25 6.68 -0.13
CA TYR A 171 -23.35 7.01 -1.55
C TYR A 171 -22.97 5.80 -2.44
N PRO A 172 -23.72 4.68 -2.41
CA PRO A 172 -23.31 3.42 -3.03
C PRO A 172 -23.21 3.46 -4.56
N THR A 173 -23.91 4.40 -5.20
CA THR A 173 -23.84 4.61 -6.66
C THR A 173 -22.57 5.36 -7.08
N GLU A 174 -22.02 6.18 -6.20
CA GLU A 174 -20.89 7.07 -6.48
C GLU A 174 -19.57 6.50 -5.95
N PHE A 175 -19.61 5.88 -4.78
CA PHE A 175 -18.47 5.27 -4.11
C PHE A 175 -18.83 3.81 -3.78
N LYS A 176 -18.59 2.94 -4.76
CA LYS A 176 -18.76 1.49 -4.56
C LYS A 176 -17.67 0.98 -3.64
N ALA A 177 -18.07 0.37 -2.53
CA ALA A 177 -17.18 -0.48 -1.76
C ALA A 177 -16.89 -1.72 -2.62
N GLU A 178 -15.88 -1.65 -3.46
CA GLU A 178 -15.44 -2.80 -4.23
C GLU A 178 -14.88 -3.82 -3.25
N ARG A 179 -15.47 -5.03 -3.21
CA ARG A 179 -14.76 -6.18 -2.63
C ARG A 179 -13.35 -6.15 -3.21
N PRO A 180 -12.29 -6.30 -2.40
CA PRO A 180 -10.98 -6.50 -3.00
C PRO A 180 -11.16 -7.71 -3.91
N VAL A 181 -10.86 -7.55 -5.20
CA VAL A 181 -11.02 -8.67 -6.12
C VAL A 181 -10.00 -9.71 -5.70
N ILE A 182 -10.43 -10.67 -4.89
CA ILE A 182 -9.68 -11.90 -4.64
C ILE A 182 -9.78 -12.65 -5.96
N HIS A 183 -8.90 -12.32 -6.89
CA HIS A 183 -8.79 -13.04 -8.14
C HIS A 183 -8.48 -14.49 -7.81
N GLN A 184 -9.41 -15.39 -8.12
CA GLN A 184 -9.15 -16.81 -8.02
C GLN A 184 -8.36 -17.20 -9.28
N ARG A 185 -7.43 -18.16 -9.12
CA ARG A 185 -6.60 -18.67 -10.23
C ARG A 185 -7.41 -19.13 -11.45
N SER A 186 -8.70 -19.44 -11.26
CA SER A 186 -9.68 -19.88 -12.26
C SER A 186 -10.25 -18.77 -13.16
N ASP A 187 -10.08 -17.49 -12.82
CA ASP A 187 -10.77 -16.38 -13.51
C ASP A 187 -10.13 -15.99 -14.84
N PHE A 188 -8.90 -16.44 -15.09
CA PHE A 188 -8.09 -15.99 -16.22
C PHE A 188 -8.03 -17.04 -17.33
N ARG A 189 -8.72 -16.77 -18.45
CA ARG A 189 -8.61 -17.56 -19.69
C ARG A 189 -7.89 -16.73 -20.76
N TYR A 190 -6.60 -17.00 -20.97
CA TYR A 190 -5.81 -16.38 -22.04
C TYR A 190 -4.78 -17.35 -22.60
N ARG A 191 -4.35 -17.14 -23.85
CA ARG A 191 -3.24 -17.87 -24.48
C ARG A 191 -2.17 -16.89 -24.95
N ILE A 192 -0.90 -17.21 -24.66
CA ILE A 192 0.25 -16.42 -25.07
C ILE A 192 0.75 -16.99 -26.41
N LYS A 193 0.68 -16.18 -27.46
CA LYS A 193 1.14 -16.57 -28.81
C LYS A 193 2.67 -16.57 -28.90
N ASP A 194 3.30 -15.53 -28.36
CA ASP A 194 4.76 -15.40 -28.39
C ASP A 194 5.29 -14.47 -27.29
N ILE A 195 6.52 -14.71 -26.84
CA ILE A 195 7.25 -13.84 -25.91
C ILE A 195 8.60 -13.48 -26.54
N GLU A 196 8.69 -12.29 -27.11
CA GLU A 196 9.91 -11.75 -27.71
C GLU A 196 10.71 -10.95 -26.68
N HIS A 197 12.00 -11.28 -26.52
CA HIS A 197 12.93 -10.44 -25.78
C HIS A 197 13.42 -9.28 -26.66
N ILE A 198 12.88 -8.08 -26.43
CA ILE A 198 13.39 -6.87 -27.07
C ILE A 198 14.73 -6.51 -26.42
N LYS A 199 15.84 -6.64 -27.15
CA LYS A 199 17.14 -6.08 -26.73
C LYS A 199 16.97 -4.57 -26.56
N GLY A 200 16.85 -4.12 -25.32
CA GLY A 200 16.71 -2.71 -25.02
C GLY A 200 18.01 -1.97 -25.33
N THR A 201 17.91 -0.79 -25.94
CA THR A 201 18.91 0.28 -25.86
C THR A 201 18.88 0.88 -24.44
N GLY A 202 19.12 0.04 -23.43
CA GLY A 202 19.11 0.44 -22.02
C GLY A 202 20.50 0.88 -21.58
N SER A 203 20.57 2.04 -20.92
CA SER A 203 21.72 2.65 -20.23
C SER A 203 23.01 1.84 -20.32
N SER A 204 24.00 2.39 -21.03
CA SER A 204 25.31 1.79 -21.32
C SER A 204 25.73 0.83 -20.20
N PHE A 205 26.12 -0.39 -20.58
CA PHE A 205 26.79 -1.37 -19.71
C PHE A 205 27.71 -0.70 -18.68
N LEU A 206 28.41 0.35 -19.11
CA LEU A 206 29.21 1.30 -18.31
C LEU A 206 28.51 1.90 -17.08
N GLY A 207 27.27 2.36 -17.18
CA GLY A 207 26.52 2.92 -16.06
C GLY A 207 26.15 1.88 -15.00
N THR A 208 25.79 0.67 -15.43
CA THR A 208 25.51 -0.44 -14.50
C THR A 208 26.78 -0.97 -13.83
N THR A 209 27.90 -1.02 -14.56
CA THR A 209 29.19 -1.41 -13.99
C THR A 209 29.72 -0.36 -13.02
N LEU A 210 29.53 0.93 -13.29
CA LEU A 210 29.96 2.00 -12.40
C LEU A 210 29.22 1.93 -11.06
N VAL A 211 27.91 1.75 -11.08
CA VAL A 211 27.10 1.60 -9.85
C VAL A 211 27.50 0.33 -9.10
N ALA A 212 27.73 -0.79 -9.79
CA ALA A 212 28.19 -2.02 -9.16
C ALA A 212 29.58 -1.85 -8.50
N LEU A 213 30.52 -1.16 -9.16
CA LEU A 213 31.83 -0.84 -8.61
C LEU A 213 31.74 0.06 -7.38
N THR A 214 30.87 1.08 -7.40
CA THR A 214 30.64 1.93 -6.21
C THR A 214 30.00 1.18 -5.05
N GLY A 215 29.08 0.24 -5.33
CA GLY A 215 28.49 -0.60 -4.29
C GLY A 215 29.51 -1.56 -3.68
N LEU A 216 30.37 -2.15 -4.51
CA LEU A 216 31.44 -3.05 -4.09
C LEU A 216 32.48 -2.31 -3.25
N SER A 217 32.86 -1.08 -3.62
CA SER A 217 33.83 -0.28 -2.85
C SER A 217 33.30 0.10 -1.47
N ILE A 218 32.03 0.51 -1.35
CA ILE A 218 31.38 0.79 -0.07
C ILE A 218 31.34 -0.47 0.80
N PHE A 219 31.03 -1.63 0.21
CA PHE A 219 30.98 -2.90 0.93
C PHE A 219 32.35 -3.33 1.47
N ILE A 220 33.41 -3.20 0.66
CA ILE A 220 34.80 -3.48 1.09
C ILE A 220 35.19 -2.55 2.26
N LEU A 221 34.88 -1.26 2.18
CA LEU A 221 35.16 -0.30 3.25
C LEU A 221 34.42 -0.65 4.54
N LEU A 222 33.18 -1.12 4.44
CA LEU A 222 32.36 -1.48 5.59
C LEU A 222 32.88 -2.74 6.30
N ILE A 223 33.28 -3.77 5.55
CA ILE A 223 33.92 -4.97 6.11
C ILE A 223 35.27 -4.62 6.74
N ALA A 224 36.09 -3.79 6.07
CA ALA A 224 37.38 -3.36 6.60
C ALA A 224 37.23 -2.58 7.90
N GLY A 225 36.21 -1.70 7.99
CA GLY A 225 35.89 -0.96 9.21
C GLY A 225 35.45 -1.87 10.36
N LEU A 226 34.56 -2.84 10.09
CA LEU A 226 34.12 -3.81 11.10
C LEU A 226 35.28 -4.69 11.60
N GLN A 227 36.14 -5.15 10.69
CA GLN A 227 37.27 -5.99 11.06
C GLN A 227 38.36 -5.21 11.78
N SER A 228 38.59 -3.94 11.41
CA SER A 228 39.51 -3.02 12.10
C SER A 228 39.06 -2.66 13.52
N GLN A 229 37.78 -2.80 13.87
CA GLN A 229 37.36 -2.71 15.28
C GLN A 229 37.73 -3.96 16.09
N GLN A 230 37.92 -5.10 15.44
CA GLN A 230 38.19 -6.38 16.08
C GLN A 230 39.68 -6.74 16.08
N SER A 231 40.42 -6.28 15.07
CA SER A 231 41.89 -6.34 14.97
C SER A 231 42.48 -4.96 15.22
N ASN A 232 43.56 -4.83 15.99
CA ASN A 232 44.26 -3.55 16.23
C ASN A 232 44.88 -2.89 14.97
N ASP A 233 44.63 -3.45 13.78
CA ASP A 233 45.13 -2.96 12.51
C ASP A 233 44.19 -1.91 11.90
N SER A 234 44.79 -0.89 11.28
CA SER A 234 44.07 0.16 10.55
C SER A 234 43.36 -0.41 9.32
N ALA A 235 42.11 0.02 9.06
CA ALA A 235 41.31 -0.41 7.91
C ALA A 235 42.05 -0.31 6.55
N MET A 236 42.92 0.68 6.36
CA MET A 236 43.71 0.85 5.13
C MET A 236 44.75 -0.27 4.92
N VAL A 237 45.32 -0.82 5.99
CA VAL A 237 46.28 -1.92 5.93
C VAL A 237 45.57 -3.22 5.55
N LEU A 238 44.39 -3.46 6.12
CA LEU A 238 43.53 -4.61 5.80
C LEU A 238 43.08 -4.59 4.32
N ILE A 239 42.64 -3.42 3.82
CA ILE A 239 42.27 -3.26 2.41
C ILE A 239 43.46 -3.53 1.49
N GLY A 240 44.64 -2.98 1.82
CA GLY A 240 45.87 -3.23 1.06
C GLY A 240 46.23 -4.71 0.99
N ALA A 241 46.10 -5.44 2.10
CA ALA A 241 46.35 -6.88 2.17
C ALA A 241 45.34 -7.71 1.36
N TRP A 242 44.09 -7.25 1.25
CA TRP A 242 43.08 -7.91 0.42
C TRP A 242 43.37 -7.76 -1.07
N PHE A 243 43.79 -6.59 -1.54
CA PHE A 243 44.10 -6.40 -2.96
C PHE A 243 45.37 -7.14 -3.43
N THR A 244 46.27 -7.52 -2.53
CA THR A 244 47.46 -8.30 -2.86
C THR A 244 47.24 -9.81 -2.84
N ALA A 245 46.16 -10.29 -2.20
CA ALA A 245 45.84 -11.70 -2.12
C ALA A 245 45.06 -12.20 -3.36
N PRO A 246 45.49 -13.27 -4.06
CA PRO A 246 44.78 -13.81 -5.23
C PRO A 246 43.33 -14.23 -4.93
N ALA A 247 43.04 -14.67 -3.71
CA ALA A 247 41.73 -15.13 -3.28
C ALA A 247 40.63 -14.06 -3.32
N THR A 248 40.99 -12.77 -3.23
CA THR A 248 40.00 -11.68 -3.23
C THR A 248 39.43 -11.42 -4.61
N TYR A 249 40.24 -11.57 -5.67
CA TYR A 249 39.78 -11.47 -7.04
C TYR A 249 38.77 -12.57 -7.39
N PHE A 250 38.93 -13.77 -6.82
CA PHE A 250 37.95 -14.86 -6.94
C PHE A 250 36.59 -14.53 -6.30
N ALA A 251 36.54 -13.66 -5.29
CA ALA A 251 35.28 -13.21 -4.67
C ALA A 251 34.69 -11.95 -5.34
N LEU A 252 35.55 -11.01 -5.76
CA LEU A 252 35.14 -9.71 -6.31
C LEU A 252 34.54 -9.82 -7.71
N ILE A 253 35.07 -10.70 -8.57
CA ILE A 253 34.57 -10.86 -9.94
C ILE A 253 33.12 -11.40 -9.96
N PRO A 254 32.78 -12.50 -9.23
CA PRO A 254 31.40 -12.96 -9.11
C PRO A 254 30.48 -11.94 -8.43
N ALA A 255 30.95 -11.23 -7.42
CA ALA A 255 30.17 -10.20 -6.73
C ALA A 255 29.80 -9.04 -7.67
N SER A 256 30.76 -8.55 -8.46
CA SER A 256 30.53 -7.52 -9.47
C SER A 256 29.51 -7.95 -10.52
N LEU A 257 29.63 -9.18 -11.03
CA LEU A 257 28.65 -9.76 -11.97
C LEU A 257 27.25 -9.90 -11.35
N PHE A 258 27.18 -10.28 -10.08
CA PHE A 258 25.93 -10.40 -9.33
C PHE A 258 25.24 -9.03 -9.17
N PHE A 259 25.97 -7.98 -8.77
CA PHE A 259 25.43 -6.63 -8.70
C PHE A 259 25.05 -6.08 -10.07
N ALA A 260 25.85 -6.34 -11.11
CA ALA A 260 25.47 -5.95 -12.47
C ALA A 260 24.14 -6.60 -12.91
N ALA A 261 23.95 -7.89 -12.61
CA ALA A 261 22.71 -8.60 -12.86
C ALA A 261 21.52 -8.05 -12.04
N LEU A 262 21.77 -7.59 -10.81
CA LEU A 262 20.75 -7.02 -9.93
C LEU A 262 20.19 -5.69 -10.46
N TYR A 263 21.04 -4.85 -11.05
CA TYR A 263 20.67 -3.54 -11.59
C TYR A 263 20.26 -3.58 -13.06
N ALA A 264 20.48 -4.71 -13.74
CA ALA A 264 20.08 -4.90 -15.12
C ALA A 264 18.56 -4.77 -15.27
N ARG A 265 18.14 -4.01 -16.29
CA ARG A 265 16.73 -3.92 -16.72
C ARG A 265 16.55 -4.65 -18.03
N ARG A 266 15.45 -5.38 -18.16
CA ARG A 266 15.03 -6.00 -19.43
C ARG A 266 13.73 -5.41 -19.92
N LYS A 267 13.59 -5.42 -21.24
CA LYS A 267 12.35 -5.12 -21.95
C LYS A 267 11.91 -6.39 -22.66
N MET A 268 10.62 -6.69 -22.63
CA MET A 268 10.03 -7.82 -23.34
C MET A 268 8.72 -7.42 -23.98
N ARG A 269 8.34 -8.16 -25.01
CA ARG A 269 7.05 -8.07 -25.66
C ARG A 269 6.38 -9.42 -25.53
N ALA A 270 5.16 -9.46 -25.01
CA ALA A 270 4.32 -10.64 -24.98
C ALA A 270 3.10 -10.40 -25.88
N VAL A 271 2.82 -11.34 -26.78
CA VAL A 271 1.70 -11.30 -27.72
C VAL A 271 0.63 -12.28 -27.25
N PHE A 272 -0.62 -11.83 -27.11
CA PHE A 272 -1.75 -12.61 -26.62
C PHE A 272 -2.73 -12.94 -27.76
N GLU A 273 -3.35 -14.12 -27.73
CA GLU A 273 -4.35 -14.53 -28.72
C GLU A 273 -5.70 -13.81 -28.53
N ASP A 274 -6.18 -13.67 -27.28
CA ASP A 274 -7.41 -12.94 -26.91
C ASP A 274 -7.07 -11.94 -25.78
N ILE A 275 -7.52 -10.69 -25.91
CA ILE A 275 -7.32 -9.63 -24.92
C ILE A 275 -8.63 -9.46 -24.16
N ARG A 276 -8.76 -10.15 -23.04
CA ARG A 276 -9.74 -9.77 -22.02
C ARG A 276 -9.00 -9.65 -20.70
N ASP A 277 -9.14 -8.50 -20.05
CA ASP A 277 -8.67 -8.30 -18.68
C ASP A 277 -7.15 -8.53 -18.45
N VAL A 278 -6.32 -8.22 -19.46
CA VAL A 278 -4.86 -8.34 -19.39
C VAL A 278 -4.25 -7.47 -18.28
N ASP A 279 -4.79 -6.28 -18.10
CA ASP A 279 -4.48 -5.38 -17.00
C ASP A 279 -4.75 -6.03 -15.63
N ARG A 280 -5.85 -6.78 -15.50
CA ARG A 280 -6.23 -7.51 -14.28
C ARG A 280 -5.29 -8.68 -13.99
N ILE A 281 -4.94 -9.48 -15.00
CA ILE A 281 -3.98 -10.59 -14.87
C ILE A 281 -2.64 -10.06 -14.40
N LEU A 282 -2.16 -9.00 -15.05
CA LEU A 282 -0.87 -8.41 -14.73
C LEU A 282 -0.88 -7.80 -13.33
N ALA A 283 -1.96 -7.11 -12.94
CA ALA A 283 -2.15 -6.61 -11.59
C ALA A 283 -2.08 -7.73 -10.54
N TYR A 284 -2.76 -8.86 -10.78
CA TYR A 284 -2.76 -10.00 -9.88
C TYR A 284 -1.37 -10.63 -9.72
N ILE A 285 -0.69 -10.93 -10.83
CA ILE A 285 0.64 -11.55 -10.81
C ILE A 285 1.67 -10.59 -10.16
N MET A 286 1.57 -9.29 -10.44
CA MET A 286 2.45 -8.29 -9.86
C MET A 286 2.22 -8.14 -8.34
N ALA A 287 0.97 -8.25 -7.86
CA ALA A 287 0.67 -8.28 -6.44
C ALA A 287 1.35 -9.48 -5.73
N GLN A 288 1.31 -10.68 -6.33
CA GLN A 288 2.04 -11.85 -5.82
C GLN A 288 3.57 -11.68 -5.84
N LEU A 289 4.10 -10.82 -6.71
CA LEU A 289 5.51 -10.45 -6.76
C LEU A 289 5.88 -9.32 -5.78
N GLY A 290 4.95 -8.85 -4.95
CA GLY A 290 5.17 -7.79 -3.96
C GLY A 290 5.09 -6.36 -4.50
N TYR A 291 4.38 -6.18 -5.62
CA TYR A 291 4.12 -4.88 -6.24
C TYR A 291 2.69 -4.38 -5.95
N ARG A 292 2.56 -3.08 -5.77
CA ARG A 292 1.27 -2.41 -5.63
C ARG A 292 0.46 -2.47 -6.93
N GLN A 293 -0.85 -2.26 -6.78
CA GLN A 293 -1.78 -2.08 -7.90
C GLN A 293 -1.27 -1.02 -8.90
N PRO A 294 -1.44 -1.27 -10.22
CA PRO A 294 -0.87 -0.42 -11.25
C PRO A 294 -1.50 0.97 -11.25
N VAL A 295 -0.66 1.99 -11.41
CA VAL A 295 -1.12 3.36 -11.66
C VAL A 295 -1.11 3.61 -13.17
N HIS A 296 -2.26 3.94 -13.73
CA HIS A 296 -2.39 4.30 -15.14
C HIS A 296 -1.84 5.71 -15.39
N ARG A 297 -0.85 5.84 -16.28
CA ARG A 297 -0.29 7.15 -16.66
C ARG A 297 0.11 7.17 -18.13
N LYS A 298 -0.51 8.02 -18.94
CA LYS A 298 -0.19 8.21 -20.38
C LYS A 298 -0.11 6.89 -21.18
N GLY A 299 -1.06 5.97 -20.96
CA GLY A 299 -1.09 4.65 -21.63
C GLY A 299 -0.10 3.61 -21.09
N PHE A 300 0.57 3.89 -19.98
CA PHE A 300 1.40 2.92 -19.26
C PHE A 300 0.76 2.48 -17.94
N LEU A 301 0.90 1.20 -17.61
CA LEU A 301 0.67 0.62 -16.28
C LEU A 301 1.98 0.67 -15.50
N LEU A 302 2.00 1.45 -14.43
CA LEU A 302 3.19 1.61 -13.59
C LEU A 302 3.03 0.84 -12.28
N PHE A 303 3.88 -0.16 -12.07
CA PHE A 303 3.92 -0.97 -10.87
C PHE A 303 5.08 -0.51 -9.98
N ARG A 304 4.76 -0.17 -8.73
CA ARG A 304 5.77 0.21 -7.72
C ARG A 304 5.85 -0.89 -6.67
N PRO A 305 7.06 -1.24 -6.20
CA PRO A 305 7.17 -2.19 -5.10
C PRO A 305 6.50 -1.61 -3.85
N GLU A 306 6.03 -2.48 -2.97
CA GLU A 306 5.53 -2.07 -1.66
C GLU A 306 6.67 -1.48 -0.79
N PRO A 307 6.39 -0.56 0.16
CA PRO A 307 7.39 0.11 0.97
C PRO A 307 8.38 -0.85 1.65
N GLY A 308 7.88 -1.93 2.24
CA GLY A 308 8.72 -2.98 2.84
C GLY A 308 9.51 -3.80 1.81
N ASN A 309 8.99 -3.90 0.59
CA ASN A 309 9.61 -4.67 -0.50
C ASN A 309 10.66 -3.87 -1.28
N TYR A 310 10.84 -2.57 -1.03
CA TYR A 310 11.96 -1.80 -1.59
C TYR A 310 13.32 -2.33 -1.11
N PHE A 311 13.35 -2.94 0.08
CA PHE A 311 14.56 -3.54 0.65
C PHE A 311 14.83 -4.95 0.13
N ILE A 312 13.86 -5.58 -0.54
CA ILE A 312 14.08 -6.87 -1.21
C ILE A 312 14.99 -6.63 -2.40
N LEU A 313 16.08 -7.39 -2.44
CA LEU A 313 17.20 -7.22 -3.36
C LEU A 313 16.73 -7.03 -4.82
N GLY A 314 16.95 -5.83 -5.37
CA GLY A 314 16.73 -5.51 -6.78
C GLY A 314 15.29 -5.14 -7.19
N MET A 315 14.33 -5.06 -6.27
CA MET A 315 12.97 -4.61 -6.60
C MET A 315 12.95 -3.13 -6.99
N ARG A 316 12.51 -2.84 -8.22
CA ARG A 316 12.34 -1.48 -8.74
C ARG A 316 11.06 -1.39 -9.56
N LYS A 317 10.69 -0.15 -9.91
CA LYS A 317 9.52 0.16 -10.73
C LYS A 317 9.48 -0.70 -12.00
N PHE A 318 8.33 -1.33 -12.23
CA PHE A 318 7.98 -1.98 -13.48
C PHE A 318 7.06 -1.07 -14.28
N SER A 319 7.20 -1.10 -15.60
CA SER A 319 6.31 -0.40 -16.52
C SER A 319 5.81 -1.38 -17.57
N ALA A 320 4.49 -1.41 -17.78
CA ALA A 320 3.86 -2.11 -18.88
C ALA A 320 3.17 -1.11 -19.79
N ARG A 321 3.20 -1.35 -21.10
CA ARG A 321 2.34 -0.68 -22.07
C ARG A 321 1.51 -1.75 -22.76
N VAL A 322 0.22 -1.49 -22.92
CA VAL A 322 -0.70 -2.35 -23.66
C VAL A 322 -0.95 -1.70 -25.02
N ASP A 323 -0.48 -2.34 -26.09
CA ASP A 323 -0.64 -1.91 -27.49
C ASP A 323 -1.40 -3.03 -28.23
N GLY A 324 -2.74 -2.96 -28.23
CA GLY A 324 -3.59 -4.01 -28.78
C GLY A 324 -3.30 -5.37 -28.14
N ASN A 325 -3.02 -6.39 -28.97
CA ASN A 325 -2.73 -7.77 -28.51
C ASN A 325 -1.34 -7.93 -27.91
N THR A 326 -0.57 -6.85 -27.80
CA THR A 326 0.81 -6.89 -27.35
C THR A 326 1.00 -6.12 -26.06
N ILE A 327 1.71 -6.73 -25.11
CA ILE A 327 2.16 -6.05 -23.89
C ILE A 327 3.66 -5.87 -23.98
N ILE A 328 4.11 -4.64 -23.82
CA ILE A 328 5.52 -4.30 -23.69
C ILE A 328 5.83 -4.08 -22.21
N LEU A 329 6.57 -5.02 -21.62
CA LEU A 329 6.95 -5.01 -20.20
C LEU A 329 8.41 -4.59 -20.06
N GLN A 330 8.70 -3.72 -19.10
CA GLN A 330 10.06 -3.28 -18.75
C GLN A 330 10.25 -3.24 -17.24
N GLY A 331 11.34 -3.84 -16.77
CA GLY A 331 11.62 -3.95 -15.34
C GLY A 331 12.95 -4.63 -15.01
N PRO A 332 13.25 -4.83 -13.72
CA PRO A 332 14.43 -5.57 -13.24
C PRO A 332 14.56 -6.98 -13.82
N TYR A 333 15.77 -7.38 -14.16
CA TYR A 333 16.07 -8.68 -14.78
C TYR A 333 15.56 -9.88 -13.97
N LEU A 334 15.88 -9.94 -12.67
CA LEU A 334 15.53 -11.07 -11.80
C LEU A 334 14.02 -11.31 -11.71
N TYR A 335 13.26 -10.24 -11.59
CA TYR A 335 11.81 -10.29 -11.43
C TYR A 335 11.11 -10.50 -12.78
N MET A 336 11.72 -10.08 -13.89
CA MET A 336 11.19 -10.34 -15.23
C MET A 336 11.14 -11.84 -15.53
N SER A 337 12.18 -12.59 -15.17
CA SER A 337 12.20 -14.05 -15.35
C SER A 337 11.13 -14.76 -14.52
N ARG A 338 10.89 -14.31 -13.29
CA ARG A 338 9.81 -14.84 -12.43
C ARG A 338 8.43 -14.51 -13.00
N LEU A 339 8.22 -13.27 -13.44
CA LEU A 339 6.99 -12.81 -14.07
C LEU A 339 6.62 -13.67 -15.29
N ILE A 340 7.59 -13.98 -16.16
CA ILE A 340 7.39 -14.86 -17.33
C ILE A 340 6.97 -16.26 -16.90
N LYS A 341 7.65 -16.84 -15.90
CA LYS A 341 7.31 -18.18 -15.39
C LYS A 341 5.89 -18.21 -14.84
N MET A 342 5.48 -17.17 -14.14
CA MET A 342 4.12 -17.05 -13.61
C MET A 342 3.10 -16.91 -14.74
N LEU A 343 3.33 -16.02 -15.71
CA LEU A 343 2.45 -15.86 -16.88
C LEU A 343 2.22 -17.20 -17.62
N LYS A 344 3.28 -17.99 -17.86
CA LYS A 344 3.17 -19.32 -18.47
C LYS A 344 2.44 -20.34 -17.59
N ASN A 345 2.67 -20.30 -16.28
CA ASN A 345 1.99 -21.21 -15.35
C ASN A 345 0.48 -20.94 -15.27
N TYR A 346 0.08 -19.67 -15.33
CA TYR A 346 -1.33 -19.27 -15.30
C TYR A 346 -2.03 -19.60 -16.63
N GLU A 347 -1.35 -19.47 -17.77
CA GLU A 347 -1.80 -19.96 -19.08
C GLU A 347 -2.16 -21.45 -19.05
N GLN A 348 -1.30 -22.31 -18.50
CA GLN A 348 -1.51 -23.77 -18.50
C GLN A 348 -2.67 -24.22 -17.60
N THR A 349 -2.98 -23.49 -16.53
CA THR A 349 -4.10 -23.83 -15.63
C THR A 349 -5.48 -23.48 -16.15
N GLY A 350 -5.60 -22.66 -17.21
CA GLY A 350 -6.87 -22.43 -17.90
C GLY A 350 -7.34 -23.63 -18.75
N ASN A 351 -6.55 -24.71 -18.78
CA ASN A 351 -6.81 -25.91 -19.58
C ASN A 351 -7.12 -27.12 -18.68
N THR A 352 -8.04 -26.98 -17.72
CA THR A 352 -8.75 -28.15 -17.18
C THR A 352 -9.78 -28.58 -18.20
N LYS A 353 -9.39 -29.59 -18.97
CA LYS A 353 -10.28 -30.39 -19.82
C LYS A 353 -11.58 -30.68 -19.08
N ILE A 354 -12.68 -30.21 -19.64
CA ILE A 354 -13.99 -30.85 -19.43
C ILE A 354 -13.87 -32.18 -20.17
N ASN A 355 -13.70 -33.26 -19.41
CA ASN A 355 -14.03 -34.61 -19.82
C ASN A 355 -15.04 -35.15 -18.82
#